data_AF-A0AA96ZQ80-F1
#
_entry.id   AF-A0AA96ZQ80-F1
#
_cell.length_a   1.000
_cell.length_b   1.000
_cell.length_c   1.000
_cell.angle_alpha   90.00
_cell.angle_beta   90.00
_cell.angle_gamma   90.00
#
_symmetry.space_group_name_H-M   'P 1'
#
loop_
_entity.id
_entity.type
_entity.pdbx_description
1 polymer ?
#
loop_
_entity_poly.entity_id
_entity_poly.type
_entity_poly.pdbx_seq_one_letter_code
_entity_poly.pdbx_strand_id
1 'polypeptide(L)' 'MLALEGRAARIDRLLVGHRAGPVWPGVVLADGLLVGQVTVGGALPHLHRGSVGCWFAAVAQGVAAQGALRGSCSA' A
#
# COMPACT_ATOMS: atom_id res chain seq x y z
N MET A 1 7.75 23.71 2.39
CA MET A 1 6.36 23.51 1.93
C MET A 1 6.38 22.74 0.61
N LEU A 2 6.71 21.45 0.63
CA LEU A 2 6.76 20.57 -0.56
C LEU A 2 6.22 19.16 -0.25
N ALA A 3 6.13 18.80 1.03
CA ALA A 3 5.70 17.49 1.48
C ALA A 3 4.20 17.21 1.25
N LEU A 4 3.34 18.24 1.31
CA LEU A 4 1.90 18.05 1.18
C LEU A 4 1.45 17.96 -0.28
N GLU A 5 1.95 18.85 -1.14
CA GLU A 5 1.68 18.85 -2.59
C GLU A 5 2.21 17.57 -3.24
N GLY A 6 3.43 17.16 -2.89
CA GLY A 6 4.02 15.90 -3.37
C GLY A 6 3.27 14.66 -2.87
N ARG A 7 2.67 14.71 -1.68
CA ARG A 7 1.86 13.61 -1.14
C ARG A 7 0.49 13.54 -1.81
N ALA A 8 -0.16 14.66 -2.07
CA ALA A 8 -1.44 14.73 -2.79
C ALA A 8 -1.30 14.19 -4.22
N ALA A 9 -0.31 14.67 -4.97
CA ALA A 9 -0.04 14.20 -6.34
C ALA A 9 0.26 12.69 -6.40
N ARG A 10 0.91 12.14 -5.36
CA ARG A 10 1.15 10.69 -5.25
C ARG A 10 -0.14 9.92 -5.02
N ILE A 11 -1.03 10.41 -4.14
CA ILE A 11 -2.34 9.81 -3.89
C ILE A 11 -3.18 9.82 -5.18
N ASP A 12 -3.22 10.96 -5.88
CA ASP A 12 -3.97 11.08 -7.13
C ASP A 12 -3.52 10.07 -8.18
N ARG A 13 -2.21 9.88 -8.36
CA ARG A 13 -1.68 8.86 -9.29
C ARG A 13 -2.07 7.45 -8.89
N LEU A 14 -2.06 7.12 -7.60
CA LEU A 14 -2.50 5.81 -7.11
C LEU A 14 -3.99 5.59 -7.36
N LEU A 15 -4.83 6.61 -7.16
CA LEU A 15 -6.26 6.53 -7.43
C LEU A 15 -6.57 6.40 -8.92
N VAL A 16 -5.82 7.10 -9.78
CA VAL A 16 -5.91 6.93 -11.24
C VAL A 16 -5.53 5.51 -11.66
N GLY A 17 -4.42 4.98 -11.13
CA GLY A 17 -4.00 3.60 -11.37
C GLY A 17 -5.00 2.56 -10.87
N HIS A 18 -5.69 2.83 -9.76
CA HIS A 18 -6.77 1.99 -9.25
C HIS A 18 -7.99 1.96 -10.16
N ARG A 19 -8.43 3.12 -10.64
CA ARG A 19 -9.54 3.19 -11.60
C ARG A 19 -9.23 2.48 -12.91
N ALA A 20 -7.96 2.43 -13.32
CA ALA A 20 -7.53 1.71 -14.50
C ALA A 20 -7.41 0.18 -14.29
N GLY A 21 -7.40 -0.31 -13.04
CA GLY A 21 -7.27 -1.74 -12.69
C GLY A 21 -5.87 -2.32 -12.41
N PRO A 22 -4.73 -1.76 -12.86
CA PRO A 22 -3.41 -2.39 -12.65
C PRO A 22 -2.78 -2.10 -11.28
N VAL A 23 -3.38 -1.22 -10.47
CA VAL A 23 -2.85 -0.82 -9.15
C VAL A 23 -3.95 -0.86 -8.10
N TRP A 24 -3.72 -1.49 -6.96
CA TRP A 24 -4.67 -1.56 -5.85
C TRP A 24 -4.01 -1.00 -4.60
N PRO A 25 -4.17 0.32 -4.33
CA PRO A 25 -3.68 0.93 -3.11
C PRO A 25 -4.61 0.61 -1.94
N GLY A 26 -4.04 0.21 -0.81
CA GLY A 26 -4.72 -0.02 0.46
C GLY A 26 -3.98 0.65 1.60
N VAL A 27 -4.70 0.98 2.66
CA VAL A 27 -4.14 1.52 3.90
C VAL A 27 -4.44 0.58 5.05
N VAL A 28 -3.52 0.51 6.01
CA VAL A 28 -3.70 -0.27 7.23
C VAL A 28 -3.98 0.72 8.35
N LEU A 29 -5.12 0.53 9.01
CA LEU A 29 -5.56 1.33 10.15
C LEU A 29 -5.47 0.49 11.42
N ALA A 30 -4.94 1.06 12.50
CA ALA A 30 -5.03 0.53 13.85
C ALA A 30 -5.64 1.62 14.73
N ASP A 31 -6.74 1.32 15.42
CA ASP A 31 -7.49 2.30 16.23
C ASP A 31 -7.84 3.60 15.48
N GLY A 32 -8.15 3.48 14.19
CA GLY A 32 -8.44 4.62 13.31
C GLY A 32 -7.22 5.42 12.87
N LEU A 33 -6.01 5.05 13.30
CA LEU A 33 -4.76 5.69 12.90
C LEU A 33 -4.15 4.96 11.70
N LEU A 34 -3.65 5.74 10.73
CA LEU A 34 -2.91 5.21 9.60
C LEU A 34 -1.55 4.66 10.05
N VAL A 35 -1.44 3.34 10.05
CA VAL A 35 -0.23 2.64 10.49
C VAL A 35 0.54 1.95 9.36
N GLY A 36 0.01 1.98 8.14
CA GLY A 36 0.75 1.48 6.99
C GLY A 36 0.01 1.66 5.67
N GLN A 37 0.69 1.31 4.59
CA GLN A 37 0.14 1.28 3.24
C GLN A 37 0.58 -0.01 2.55
N VAL A 38 -0.34 -0.59 1.80
CA VAL A 38 -0.09 -1.71 0.89
C VAL A 38 -0.41 -1.21 -0.51
N THR A 39 0.39 -1.56 -1.51
CA THR A 39 0.12 -1.25 -2.90
C THR A 39 0.40 -2.49 -3.71
N VAL A 40 -0.64 -3.08 -4.28
CA VAL A 40 -0.50 -4.12 -5.29
C VAL A 40 -0.36 -3.41 -6.63
N GLY A 41 0.67 -3.71 -7.40
CA GLY A 41 0.95 -3.07 -8.68
C GLY A 41 1.40 -4.08 -9.73
N GLY A 42 1.42 -3.66 -10.99
CA GLY A 42 1.87 -4.51 -12.09
C GLY A 42 1.07 -5.81 -12.20
N ALA A 43 -0.21 -5.77 -11.78
CA ALA A 43 -1.09 -6.92 -11.88
C ALA A 43 -1.23 -7.28 -13.37
N LEU A 44 -0.66 -8.42 -13.74
CA LEU A 44 -0.79 -9.07 -15.03
C LEU A 44 -1.84 -10.17 -14.87
N PRO A 45 -3.13 -9.91 -15.19
CA PRO A 45 -4.21 -10.85 -14.88
C PRO A 45 -4.01 -12.20 -15.58
N HIS A 46 -3.47 -12.17 -16.80
CA HIS A 46 -3.18 -13.37 -17.61
C HIS A 46 -2.05 -14.23 -17.06
N LEU A 47 -1.20 -13.67 -16.19
CA LEU A 47 -0.06 -14.36 -15.58
C LEU A 47 -0.28 -14.61 -14.08
N HIS A 48 -1.42 -14.19 -13.53
CA HIS A 48 -1.71 -14.18 -12.09
C HIS A 48 -0.54 -13.63 -11.25
N ARG A 49 0.18 -12.64 -11.79
CA ARG A 49 1.40 -12.08 -11.20
C ARG A 49 1.20 -10.61 -10.90
N GLY A 50 1.70 -10.16 -9.76
CA GLY A 50 1.76 -8.75 -9.39
C GLY A 50 2.90 -8.53 -8.41
N SER A 51 3.30 -7.28 -8.24
CA SER A 51 4.19 -6.87 -7.16
C SER A 51 3.36 -6.33 -6.00
N VAL A 52 3.83 -6.57 -4.78
CA VAL A 52 3.25 -5.99 -3.58
C VAL A 52 4.33 -5.15 -2.91
N GLY A 53 4.10 -3.84 -2.85
CA GLY A 53 4.89 -2.93 -2.03
C GLY A 53 4.13 -2.63 -0.74
N CYS A 54 4.79 -2.71 0.41
CA CYS A 54 4.17 -2.33 1.68
C CYS A 54 5.13 -1.50 2.54
N TRP A 55 4.58 -0.61 3.36
CA TRP A 55 5.32 0.02 4.45
C TRP A 55 4.42 0.09 5.69
N PHE A 56 5.04 -0.03 6.85
CA PHE A 56 4.37 0.09 8.15
C PHE A 56 5.12 1.11 8.99
N ALA A 57 4.39 1.95 9.72
CA ALA A 57 4.98 2.78 10.75
C ALA A 57 5.62 1.86 11.82
N ALA A 58 6.77 2.26 12.37
CA ALA A 58 7.54 1.45 13.32
C ALA A 58 6.70 0.96 14.52
N VAL A 59 5.70 1.74 14.93
CA VAL A 59 4.78 1.43 16.04
C VAL A 59 3.87 0.22 15.74
N ALA A 60 3.69 -0.15 14.46
CA ALA A 60 2.79 -1.23 14.04
C ALA A 60 3.51 -2.53 13.60
N GLN A 61 4.84 -2.59 13.70
CA GLN A 61 5.58 -3.82 13.40
C GLN A 61 5.17 -5.00 14.31
N GLY A 62 4.67 -4.74 15.52
CA GLY A 62 4.11 -5.76 16.41
C GLY A 62 2.70 -6.24 16.05
N VAL A 63 1.94 -5.47 15.25
CA VAL A 63 0.54 -5.77 14.86
C VAL A 63 0.48 -6.50 13.50
N ALA A 64 1.38 -6.15 12.58
CA ALA A 64 1.50 -6.83 11.29
C ALA A 64 1.87 -8.32 11.41
N ALA A 65 2.50 -8.72 12.52
CA ALA A 65 2.81 -10.11 12.83
C ALA A 65 1.59 -10.97 13.22
N GLN A 66 0.47 -10.34 13.60
CA GLN A 66 -0.67 -11.01 14.24
C GLN A 66 -1.94 -11.01 13.39
N GLY A 67 -2.00 -10.21 12.32
CA GLY A 67 -3.16 -10.13 11.43
C GLY A 67 -2.82 -10.45 9.98
N ALA A 68 -3.18 -11.66 9.53
CA ALA A 68 -3.54 -12.10 8.16
C ALA A 68 -2.79 -11.56 6.90
N LEU A 69 -1.67 -10.85 7.03
CA LEU A 69 -0.81 -10.42 5.92
C LEU A 69 0.33 -11.43 5.76
N ARG A 70 0.01 -12.58 5.14
CA ARG A 70 1.00 -13.62 4.84
C ARG A 70 1.73 -13.27 3.53
N GLY A 71 2.64 -12.29 3.61
CA GLY A 71 3.52 -11.90 2.52
C GLY A 71 4.77 -11.21 3.09
N SER A 72 5.95 -11.76 2.79
CA SER A 72 7.23 -11.16 3.18
C SER A 72 7.45 -9.89 2.37
N CYS A 73 7.43 -8.72 3.02
CA CYS A 73 7.87 -7.47 2.41
C CYS A 73 9.37 -7.31 2.63
N SER A 74 10.13 -7.27 1.54
CA SER A 74 11.51 -6.77 1.54
C SER A 74 11.45 -5.24 1.48
N ALA A 75 12.11 -4.57 2.42
CA ALA A 75 12.29 -3.12 2.42
C ALA A 75 13.03 -2.63 1.16
#